data_AF-W9UV79-F1
#
_entry.id   AF-W9UV79-F1
#
_cell.length_a   1.000
_cell.length_b   1.000
_cell.length_c   1.000
_cell.angle_alpha   90.00
_cell.angle_beta   90.00
_cell.angle_gamma   90.00
#
_symmetry.space_group_name_H-M   'P 1'
#
loop_
_entity.id
_entity.type
_entity.pdbx_description
1 polymer ?
#
loop_
_entity_poly.entity_id
_entity_poly.type
_entity_poly.pdbx_seq_one_letter_code
_entity_poly.pdbx_strand_id
1 'polypeptide(L)'
;MVDAIMMGHAPKETLAEILNFVRFISNDNSICFDHIVAASEMAHRDRNASLAHFMKAFGRLRHDVDKVLGTYFHQCSIAMSCEQLARAGLFLVSDGVDKTTGIRVVSAQRARRINSLMMMCGHYDGSGEFAYRVGLPGKSGVGGGILAIAPGKGSIAVWSPGLDKLGNSYLGTRALERFVQHTGWSVFGH
;
A
#
# COMPACT_ATOMS: atom_id res chain seq x y z
N MET A 1 10.91 -8.16 2.18
CA MET A 1 10.70 -6.79 2.69
C MET A 1 10.35 -6.82 4.17
N VAL A 2 9.33 -7.59 4.59
CA VAL A 2 8.98 -7.79 6.02
C VAL A 2 10.16 -8.23 6.87
N ASP A 3 10.93 -9.23 6.44
CA ASP A 3 12.16 -9.66 7.14
C ASP A 3 13.17 -8.53 7.38
N ALA A 4 13.27 -7.57 6.47
CA ALA A 4 14.15 -6.42 6.61
C ALA A 4 13.57 -5.37 7.58
N ILE A 5 12.24 -5.19 7.59
CA ILE A 5 11.53 -4.29 8.53
C ILE A 5 11.61 -4.84 9.95
N MET A 6 11.59 -6.17 10.11
CA MET A 6 11.72 -6.80 11.43
C MET A 6 13.01 -6.39 12.14
N MET A 7 14.12 -6.12 11.43
CA MET A 7 15.39 -5.66 12.02
C MET A 7 15.92 -6.49 13.22
N GLY A 8 15.48 -7.75 13.36
CA GLY A 8 15.82 -8.62 14.52
C GLY A 8 14.78 -8.62 15.65
N HIS A 9 13.74 -7.78 15.57
CA HIS A 9 12.64 -7.71 16.53
C HIS A 9 11.68 -8.88 16.39
N ALA A 10 10.91 -9.13 17.44
CA ALA A 10 9.87 -10.16 17.41
C ALA A 10 8.68 -9.70 16.53
N PRO A 11 7.96 -10.64 15.87
CA PRO A 11 6.78 -10.33 15.06
C PRO A 11 5.79 -9.35 15.70
N LYS A 12 5.51 -9.52 17.00
CA LYS A 12 4.56 -8.69 17.74
C LYS A 12 5.01 -7.22 17.83
N GLU A 13 6.30 -7.00 18.04
CA GLU A 13 6.88 -5.65 18.14
C GLU A 13 6.84 -4.96 16.77
N THR A 14 7.28 -5.66 15.72
CA THR A 14 7.21 -5.16 14.34
C THR A 14 5.78 -4.81 13.93
N LEU A 15 4.80 -5.66 14.26
CA LEU A 15 3.39 -5.40 13.94
C LEU A 15 2.84 -4.20 14.71
N ALA A 16 3.21 -4.04 15.99
CA ALA A 16 2.82 -2.87 16.76
C ALA A 16 3.41 -1.58 16.19
N GLU A 17 4.68 -1.59 15.78
CA GLU A 17 5.34 -0.45 15.12
C GLU A 17 4.65 -0.08 13.80
N ILE A 18 4.36 -1.07 12.95
CA ILE A 18 3.65 -0.86 11.68
C ILE A 18 2.26 -0.28 11.94
N LEU A 19 1.49 -0.88 12.85
CA LEU A 19 0.13 -0.43 13.13
C LEU A 19 0.13 1.00 13.71
N ASN A 20 1.04 1.29 14.63
CA ASN A 20 1.18 2.63 15.20
C ASN A 20 1.59 3.65 14.13
N PHE A 21 2.47 3.28 13.21
CA PHE A 21 2.82 4.13 12.07
C PHE A 21 1.62 4.40 11.16
N VAL A 22 0.82 3.39 10.82
CA VAL A 22 -0.41 3.55 10.02
C VAL A 22 -1.42 4.45 10.72
N ARG A 23 -1.69 4.21 12.02
CA ARG A 23 -2.56 5.06 12.84
C ARG A 23 -2.09 6.51 12.87
N PHE A 24 -0.78 6.71 12.99
CA PHE A 24 -0.16 8.03 12.97
C PHE A 24 -0.38 8.76 11.64
N ILE A 25 -0.07 8.13 10.49
CA ILE A 25 -0.23 8.78 9.17
C ILE A 25 -1.70 8.94 8.75
N SER A 26 -2.61 8.13 9.28
CA SER A 26 -4.05 8.29 9.09
C SER A 26 -4.71 9.23 10.09
N ASN A 27 -4.00 9.58 11.17
CA ASN A 27 -4.53 10.28 12.35
C ASN A 27 -5.81 9.60 12.91
N ASP A 28 -5.78 8.27 13.06
CA ASP A 28 -6.93 7.50 13.53
C ASP A 28 -6.47 6.23 14.28
N ASN A 29 -6.78 6.17 15.59
CA ASN A 29 -6.41 5.05 16.46
C ASN A 29 -7.35 3.84 16.36
N SER A 30 -8.49 3.96 15.67
CA SER A 30 -9.45 2.86 15.50
C SER A 30 -8.96 1.79 14.52
N ILE A 31 -7.99 2.12 13.64
CA ILE A 31 -7.42 1.18 12.68
C ILE A 31 -6.84 -0.03 13.41
N CYS A 32 -7.18 -1.23 12.94
CA CYS A 32 -6.76 -2.48 13.55
C CYS A 32 -6.53 -3.56 12.47
N PHE A 33 -6.05 -4.71 12.93
CA PHE A 33 -5.93 -5.89 12.08
C PHE A 33 -7.28 -6.59 11.96
N ASP A 34 -7.62 -7.02 10.75
CA ASP A 34 -8.66 -8.02 10.53
C ASP A 34 -8.06 -9.40 10.80
N HIS A 35 -8.41 -9.97 11.96
CA HIS A 35 -7.91 -11.28 12.37
C HIS A 35 -8.50 -12.44 11.57
N ILE A 36 -9.68 -12.25 10.96
CA ILE A 36 -10.32 -13.27 10.11
C ILE A 36 -9.55 -13.35 8.79
N VAL A 37 -9.23 -12.21 8.18
CA VAL A 37 -8.42 -12.14 6.96
C VAL A 37 -7.02 -12.69 7.23
N ALA A 38 -6.35 -12.29 8.32
CA ALA A 38 -5.02 -12.81 8.65
C ALA A 38 -5.00 -14.34 8.83
N ALA A 39 -6.00 -14.89 9.51
CA ALA A 39 -6.12 -16.34 9.70
C ALA A 39 -6.37 -17.07 8.37
N SER A 40 -7.23 -16.50 7.51
CA SER A 40 -7.52 -17.03 6.17
C SER A 40 -6.28 -17.04 5.28
N GLU A 41 -5.53 -15.93 5.21
CA GLU A 41 -4.29 -15.87 4.42
C GLU A 41 -3.23 -16.85 4.92
N MET A 42 -3.14 -17.03 6.25
CA MET A 42 -2.22 -17.98 6.86
C MET A 42 -2.58 -19.45 6.57
N ALA A 43 -3.87 -19.75 6.39
CA ALA A 43 -4.36 -21.07 5.99
C ALA A 43 -4.09 -21.37 4.51
N HIS A 44 -4.01 -20.35 3.66
CA HIS A 44 -3.76 -20.45 2.21
C HIS A 44 -2.34 -20.00 1.82
N ARG A 45 -1.35 -20.27 2.67
CA ARG A 45 -0.01 -19.66 2.58
C ARG A 45 0.96 -20.31 1.59
N ASP A 46 0.62 -21.45 0.99
CA ASP A 46 1.58 -22.33 0.30
C ASP A 46 2.43 -21.63 -0.77
N ARG A 47 1.81 -20.78 -1.61
CA ARG A 47 2.53 -20.03 -2.64
C ARG A 47 3.55 -19.07 -2.03
N ASN A 48 3.17 -18.36 -0.97
CA ASN A 48 4.05 -17.42 -0.28
C ASN A 48 5.14 -18.16 0.50
N ALA A 49 4.82 -19.31 1.09
CA ALA A 49 5.79 -20.17 1.77
C ALA A 49 6.85 -20.70 0.81
N SER A 50 6.45 -21.19 -0.36
CA SER A 50 7.38 -21.62 -1.40
C SER A 50 8.37 -20.51 -1.79
N LEU A 51 7.87 -19.30 -2.05
CA LEU A 51 8.72 -18.14 -2.35
C LEU A 51 9.64 -17.75 -1.18
N ALA A 52 9.12 -17.79 0.05
CA ALA A 52 9.90 -17.46 1.23
C ALA A 52 11.02 -18.48 1.48
N HIS A 53 10.76 -19.78 1.36
CA HIS A 53 11.80 -20.81 1.45
C HIS A 53 12.83 -20.67 0.33
N PHE A 54 12.40 -20.38 -0.90
CA PHE A 54 13.31 -20.09 -2.00
C PHE A 54 14.23 -18.91 -1.65
N MET A 55 13.68 -17.78 -1.21
CA MET A 55 14.47 -16.62 -0.78
C MET A 55 15.42 -16.94 0.39
N LYS A 56 15.00 -17.77 1.35
CA LYS A 56 15.81 -18.20 2.48
C LYS A 56 17.00 -19.05 2.04
N ALA A 57 16.82 -19.94 1.07
CA ALA A 57 17.90 -20.75 0.50
C ALA A 57 19.02 -19.90 -0.13
N PHE A 58 18.69 -18.71 -0.66
CA PHE A 58 19.66 -17.72 -1.16
C PHE A 58 20.16 -16.73 -0.09
N GLY A 59 19.91 -17.00 1.20
CA GLY A 59 20.34 -16.12 2.30
C GLY A 59 19.67 -14.75 2.30
N ARG A 60 18.50 -14.61 1.65
CA ARG A 60 17.76 -13.33 1.56
C ARG A 60 16.79 -13.10 2.72
N LEU A 61 16.48 -14.15 3.49
CA LEU A 61 15.69 -14.07 4.72
C LEU A 61 16.56 -14.50 5.90
N ARG A 62 16.57 -13.70 6.96
CA ARG A 62 17.32 -13.99 8.19
C ARG A 62 16.46 -14.69 9.22
N HIS A 63 15.17 -14.34 9.30
CA HIS A 63 14.25 -14.89 10.28
C HIS A 63 13.70 -16.26 9.82
N ASP A 64 12.97 -16.89 10.73
CA ASP A 64 12.20 -18.06 10.40
C ASP A 64 11.08 -17.76 9.40
N VAL A 65 10.84 -18.68 8.45
CA VAL A 65 9.86 -18.45 7.36
C VAL A 65 8.46 -18.27 7.93
N ASP A 66 8.05 -19.08 8.90
CA ASP A 66 6.70 -18.97 9.48
C ASP A 66 6.51 -17.65 10.23
N LYS A 67 7.56 -17.14 10.87
CA LYS A 67 7.53 -15.81 11.51
C LYS A 67 7.38 -14.70 10.48
N VAL A 68 8.14 -14.74 9.39
CA VAL A 68 8.06 -13.73 8.32
C VAL A 68 6.68 -13.74 7.67
N LEU A 69 6.15 -14.93 7.36
CA LEU A 69 4.81 -15.07 6.79
C LEU A 69 3.73 -14.58 7.75
N GLY A 70 3.81 -14.98 9.03
CA GLY A 70 2.86 -14.52 10.06
C GLY A 70 2.84 -12.99 10.18
N THR A 71 3.99 -12.33 10.19
CA THR A 71 4.08 -10.86 10.17
C THR A 71 3.52 -10.28 8.88
N TYR A 72 3.84 -10.88 7.73
CA TYR A 72 3.36 -10.41 6.43
C TYR A 72 1.82 -10.45 6.32
N PHE A 73 1.18 -11.56 6.71
CA PHE A 73 -0.28 -11.68 6.64
C PHE A 73 -1.01 -10.77 7.61
N HIS A 74 -0.47 -10.54 8.81
CA HIS A 74 -1.02 -9.52 9.71
C HIS A 74 -0.84 -8.10 9.14
N GLN A 75 0.30 -7.80 8.51
CA GLN A 75 0.45 -6.51 7.82
C GLN A 75 -0.57 -6.34 6.70
N CYS A 76 -0.82 -7.38 5.91
CA CYS A 76 -1.81 -7.37 4.83
C CYS A 76 -3.26 -7.29 5.31
N SER A 77 -3.52 -7.63 6.58
CA SER A 77 -4.85 -7.59 7.17
C SER A 77 -5.21 -6.28 7.86
N ILE A 78 -4.36 -5.25 7.80
CA ILE A 78 -4.72 -3.92 8.32
C ILE A 78 -5.95 -3.40 7.56
N ALA A 79 -7.06 -3.21 8.29
CA ALA A 79 -8.34 -2.81 7.72
C ALA A 79 -8.56 -1.30 7.88
N MET A 80 -8.95 -0.65 6.78
CA MET A 80 -9.12 0.80 6.72
C MET A 80 -10.31 1.19 5.83
N SER A 81 -10.98 2.29 6.17
CA SER A 81 -11.93 2.97 5.28
C SER A 81 -11.22 3.73 4.17
N CYS A 82 -11.95 4.13 3.11
CA CYS A 82 -11.39 5.02 2.09
C CYS A 82 -10.89 6.34 2.68
N GLU A 83 -11.57 6.89 3.69
CA GLU A 83 -11.12 8.14 4.34
C GLU A 83 -9.77 7.93 5.04
N GLN A 84 -9.65 6.86 5.84
CA GLN A 84 -8.42 6.52 6.55
C GLN A 84 -7.26 6.29 5.58
N LEU A 85 -7.52 5.60 4.45
CA LEU A 85 -6.52 5.32 3.42
C LEU A 85 -6.11 6.59 2.66
N ALA A 86 -7.06 7.46 2.31
CA ALA A 86 -6.76 8.74 1.69
C ALA A 86 -5.91 9.62 2.61
N ARG A 87 -6.24 9.69 3.91
CA ARG A 87 -5.44 10.40 4.92
C ARG A 87 -4.01 9.86 5.01
N ALA A 88 -3.85 8.53 5.04
CA ALA A 88 -2.54 7.88 5.11
C ALA A 88 -1.59 8.29 3.97
N GLY A 89 -2.13 8.65 2.80
CA GLY A 89 -1.34 9.08 1.65
C GLY A 89 -0.98 10.57 1.63
N LEU A 90 -1.51 11.41 2.53
CA LEU A 90 -1.36 12.88 2.45
C LEU A 90 0.09 13.35 2.46
N PHE A 91 0.96 12.68 3.23
CA PHE A 91 2.37 13.05 3.28
C PHE A 91 3.10 12.87 1.93
N LEU A 92 2.61 11.97 1.06
CA LEU A 92 3.16 11.74 -0.28
C LEU A 92 2.76 12.83 -1.28
N VAL A 93 1.70 13.58 -1.00
CA VAL A 93 1.25 14.72 -1.81
C VAL A 93 2.24 15.88 -1.74
N SER A 94 2.93 16.03 -0.60
CA SER A 94 3.76 17.20 -0.27
C SER A 94 5.18 16.81 0.16
N ASP A 95 5.88 16.05 -0.69
CA ASP A 95 7.31 15.74 -0.52
C ASP A 95 7.70 15.20 0.88
N GLY A 96 6.84 14.33 1.40
CA GLY A 96 7.07 13.63 2.66
C GLY A 96 6.52 14.33 3.90
N VAL A 97 5.81 15.45 3.73
CA VAL A 97 5.21 16.23 4.83
C VAL A 97 3.70 16.12 4.79
N ASP A 98 3.09 15.72 5.89
CA ASP A 98 1.65 15.90 6.05
C ASP A 98 1.36 17.37 6.42
N LYS A 99 0.77 18.12 5.49
CA LYS A 99 0.47 19.53 5.68
C LYS A 99 -0.62 19.80 6.71
N THR A 100 -1.45 18.81 7.03
CA THR A 100 -2.52 18.98 8.02
C THR A 100 -1.98 19.01 9.44
N THR A 101 -0.90 18.26 9.69
CA THR A 101 -0.20 18.20 10.98
C THR A 101 1.09 19.00 11.02
N GLY A 102 1.65 19.36 9.87
CA GLY A 102 2.96 20.00 9.73
C GLY A 102 4.14 19.03 9.90
N ILE A 103 3.88 17.73 10.08
CA ILE A 103 4.91 16.75 10.42
C ILE A 103 5.56 16.18 9.15
N ARG A 104 6.88 16.09 9.16
CA ARG A 104 7.65 15.34 8.17
C ARG A 104 7.65 13.85 8.49
N VAL A 105 6.91 13.08 7.70
CA VAL A 105 6.85 11.60 7.79
C VAL A 105 8.10 10.97 7.16
N VAL A 106 8.53 11.46 5.99
CA VAL A 106 9.75 11.02 5.31
C VAL A 106 10.49 12.18 4.64
N SER A 107 11.73 11.97 4.21
CA SER A 107 12.44 12.97 3.40
C SER A 107 11.78 13.13 2.02
N ALA A 108 11.95 14.31 1.42
CA ALA A 108 11.45 14.59 0.06
C ALA A 108 11.95 13.57 -0.97
N GLN A 109 13.23 13.18 -0.88
CA GLN A 109 13.81 12.16 -1.75
C GLN A 109 13.12 10.80 -1.58
N ARG A 110 12.79 10.40 -0.35
CA ARG A 110 12.07 9.15 -0.07
C ARG A 110 10.63 9.21 -0.58
N ALA A 111 9.91 10.32 -0.36
CA ALA A 111 8.55 10.50 -0.88
C ALA A 111 8.52 10.40 -2.41
N ARG A 112 9.46 11.08 -3.09
CA ARG A 112 9.62 10.98 -4.54
C ARG A 112 9.85 9.53 -4.98
N ARG A 113 10.75 8.81 -4.31
CA ARG A 113 11.02 7.39 -4.60
C ARG A 113 9.77 6.52 -4.43
N ILE A 114 8.98 6.74 -3.38
CA ILE A 114 7.72 6.01 -3.14
C ILE A 114 6.74 6.29 -4.28
N ASN A 115 6.51 7.55 -4.64
CA ASN A 115 5.60 7.92 -5.73
C ASN A 115 6.06 7.34 -7.08
N SER A 116 7.37 7.34 -7.38
CA SER A 116 7.89 6.71 -8.59
C SER A 116 7.64 5.20 -8.64
N LEU A 117 7.82 4.49 -7.51
CA LEU A 117 7.52 3.06 -7.42
C LEU A 117 6.03 2.78 -7.55
N MET A 118 5.17 3.59 -6.93
CA MET A 118 3.72 3.50 -7.08
C MET A 118 3.31 3.68 -8.55
N MET A 119 3.92 4.62 -9.27
CA MET A 119 3.64 4.82 -10.69
C MET A 119 4.07 3.62 -11.56
N MET A 120 5.26 3.06 -11.32
CA MET A 120 5.85 2.06 -12.22
C MET A 120 5.41 0.61 -11.93
N CYS A 121 5.15 0.27 -10.68
CA CYS A 121 4.85 -1.11 -10.26
C CYS A 121 3.70 -1.21 -9.24
N GLY A 122 2.83 -0.20 -9.18
CA GLY A 122 1.77 -0.12 -8.19
C GLY A 122 0.54 -0.99 -8.46
N HIS A 123 0.32 -1.39 -9.71
CA HIS A 123 -0.92 -1.98 -10.21
C HIS A 123 -0.72 -3.36 -10.87
N TYR A 124 0.16 -4.19 -10.30
CA TYR A 124 0.55 -5.48 -10.87
C TYR A 124 0.99 -5.31 -12.34
N ASP A 125 0.58 -6.23 -13.21
CA ASP A 125 0.83 -6.19 -14.65
C ASP A 125 0.05 -5.05 -15.36
N GLY A 126 -0.86 -4.37 -14.64
CA GLY A 126 -1.65 -3.24 -15.13
C GLY A 126 -1.02 -1.86 -14.91
N SER A 127 0.23 -1.77 -14.42
CA SER A 127 0.85 -0.49 -14.06
C SER A 127 1.03 0.47 -15.25
N GLY A 128 1.41 -0.02 -16.42
CA GLY A 128 1.52 0.80 -17.63
C GLY A 128 0.17 1.35 -18.10
N GLU A 129 -0.86 0.51 -18.12
CA GLU A 129 -2.23 0.90 -18.49
C GLU A 129 -2.82 1.91 -17.51
N PHE A 130 -2.60 1.70 -16.20
CA PHE A 130 -3.02 2.64 -15.17
C PHE A 130 -2.30 3.99 -15.31
N ALA A 131 -0.99 3.99 -15.56
CA ALA A 131 -0.23 5.21 -15.80
C ALA A 131 -0.74 5.96 -17.04
N TYR A 132 -1.09 5.24 -18.12
CA TYR A 132 -1.66 5.85 -19.32
C TYR A 132 -3.05 6.46 -19.08
N ARG A 133 -3.96 5.71 -18.45
CA ARG A 133 -5.37 6.12 -18.31
C ARG A 133 -5.65 7.06 -17.14
N VAL A 134 -4.92 6.89 -16.03
CA VAL A 134 -5.11 7.68 -14.81
C VAL A 134 -3.97 8.68 -14.61
N GLY A 135 -2.73 8.33 -14.96
CA GLY A 135 -1.62 9.28 -14.89
C GLY A 135 -1.24 9.73 -13.47
N LEU A 136 -1.50 8.90 -12.46
CA LEU A 136 -1.15 9.19 -11.06
C LEU A 136 -0.33 8.04 -10.45
N PRO A 137 0.62 8.33 -9.55
CA PRO A 137 1.18 7.31 -8.64
C PRO A 137 0.07 6.56 -7.90
N GLY A 138 -0.06 5.25 -8.14
CA GLY A 138 -1.13 4.43 -7.57
C GLY A 138 -0.62 3.18 -6.87
N LYS A 139 -1.37 2.62 -5.93
CA LYS A 139 -1.17 1.27 -5.40
C LYS A 139 -2.51 0.58 -5.23
N SER A 140 -2.68 -0.57 -5.88
CA SER A 140 -3.87 -1.42 -5.70
C SER A 140 -3.65 -2.54 -4.68
N GLY A 141 -4.74 -3.04 -4.12
CA GLY A 141 -4.78 -4.27 -3.33
C GLY A 141 -5.87 -5.22 -3.81
N VAL A 142 -5.68 -6.52 -3.62
CA VAL A 142 -6.68 -7.55 -3.99
C VAL A 142 -7.97 -7.44 -3.17
N GLY A 143 -7.95 -6.73 -2.04
CA GLY A 143 -9.17 -6.33 -1.32
C GLY A 143 -10.05 -5.31 -2.08
N GLY A 144 -9.63 -4.85 -3.26
CA GLY A 144 -10.38 -3.91 -4.10
C GLY A 144 -10.10 -2.44 -3.83
N GLY A 145 -9.16 -2.13 -2.93
CA GLY A 145 -8.72 -0.77 -2.63
C GLY A 145 -7.66 -0.26 -3.61
N ILE A 146 -7.71 1.03 -3.93
CA ILE A 146 -6.65 1.74 -4.66
C ILE A 146 -6.36 3.06 -3.93
N LEU A 147 -5.10 3.29 -3.59
CA LEU A 147 -4.59 4.60 -3.18
C LEU A 147 -3.91 5.26 -4.38
N ALA A 148 -4.29 6.48 -4.73
CA ALA A 148 -3.68 7.29 -5.77
C ALA A 148 -3.26 8.66 -5.23
N ILE A 149 -2.04 9.09 -5.55
CA ILE A 149 -1.46 10.35 -5.10
C ILE A 149 -1.40 11.30 -6.29
N ALA A 150 -2.04 12.46 -6.18
CA ALA A 150 -1.87 13.57 -7.12
C ALA A 150 -0.92 14.60 -6.50
N PRO A 151 0.38 14.63 -6.90
CA PRO A 151 1.38 15.49 -6.27
C PRO A 151 0.94 16.96 -6.24
N GLY A 152 1.02 17.59 -5.08
CA GLY A 152 0.59 18.98 -4.86
C GLY A 152 -0.93 19.23 -4.91
N LYS A 153 -1.76 18.22 -5.18
CA LYS A 153 -3.22 18.35 -5.30
C LYS A 153 -3.99 17.59 -4.23
N GLY A 154 -3.73 16.30 -4.06
CA GLY A 154 -4.47 15.49 -3.09
C GLY A 154 -4.11 14.01 -3.08
N SER A 155 -4.60 13.31 -2.06
CA SER A 155 -4.53 11.87 -1.90
C SER A 155 -5.93 11.30 -2.04
N ILE A 156 -6.09 10.29 -2.88
CA ILE A 156 -7.39 9.75 -3.30
C ILE A 156 -7.41 8.26 -2.99
N ALA A 157 -8.45 7.81 -2.32
CA ALA A 157 -8.70 6.39 -2.11
C ALA A 157 -10.04 6.00 -2.73
N VAL A 158 -10.04 4.87 -3.44
CA VAL A 158 -11.26 4.25 -3.95
C VAL A 158 -11.30 2.80 -3.50
N TRP A 159 -12.50 2.26 -3.32
CA TRP A 159 -12.68 0.86 -2.99
C TRP A 159 -13.88 0.29 -3.75
N SER A 160 -13.66 -0.82 -4.44
CA SER A 160 -14.72 -1.66 -4.99
C SER A 160 -14.18 -3.09 -5.13
N PRO A 161 -14.84 -4.10 -4.56
CA PRO A 161 -14.30 -5.46 -4.48
C PRO A 161 -14.25 -6.19 -5.83
N GLY A 162 -14.99 -5.74 -6.84
CA GLY A 162 -14.97 -6.34 -8.18
C GLY A 162 -13.64 -6.10 -8.89
N LEU A 163 -12.82 -7.16 -8.98
CA LEU A 163 -11.51 -7.11 -9.64
C LEU A 163 -11.61 -7.44 -11.14
N ASP A 164 -10.70 -6.87 -11.93
CA ASP A 164 -10.46 -7.29 -13.30
C ASP A 164 -9.54 -8.52 -13.37
N LYS A 165 -9.21 -8.95 -14.60
CA LYS A 165 -8.34 -10.11 -14.84
C LYS A 165 -6.90 -9.93 -14.34
N LEU A 166 -6.48 -8.70 -14.05
CA LEU A 166 -5.15 -8.34 -13.56
C LEU A 166 -5.12 -8.16 -12.03
N GLY A 167 -6.25 -8.37 -11.34
CA GLY A 167 -6.35 -8.25 -9.88
C GLY A 167 -6.51 -6.82 -9.38
N ASN A 168 -6.84 -5.86 -10.26
CA ASN A 168 -7.12 -4.47 -9.90
C ASN A 168 -8.62 -4.23 -9.77
N SER A 169 -9.03 -3.30 -8.89
CA SER A 169 -10.44 -2.91 -8.79
C SER A 169 -10.94 -2.29 -10.10
N TYR A 170 -11.89 -2.95 -10.77
CA TYR A 170 -12.38 -2.53 -12.08
C TYR A 170 -13.13 -1.20 -11.99
N LEU A 171 -14.13 -1.13 -11.10
CA LEU A 171 -14.90 0.11 -10.90
C LEU A 171 -14.07 1.19 -10.21
N GLY A 172 -13.15 0.84 -9.31
CA GLY A 172 -12.23 1.79 -8.69
C GLY A 172 -11.34 2.48 -9.72
N THR A 173 -10.75 1.71 -10.64
CA THR A 173 -9.91 2.25 -11.71
C THR A 173 -10.69 3.17 -12.64
N ARG A 174 -11.92 2.79 -13.03
CA ARG A 174 -12.80 3.63 -13.87
C ARG A 174 -13.23 4.93 -13.17
N ALA A 175 -13.46 4.88 -11.86
CA ALA A 175 -13.76 6.07 -11.07
C ALA A 175 -12.58 7.04 -11.04
N LEU A 176 -11.35 6.54 -10.83
CA LEU A 176 -10.13 7.34 -10.85
C LEU A 176 -9.85 7.96 -12.23
N GLU A 177 -10.01 7.19 -13.30
CA GLU A 177 -9.89 7.69 -14.67
C GLU A 177 -10.85 8.87 -14.92
N ARG A 178 -12.13 8.70 -14.59
CA ARG A 178 -13.12 9.79 -14.74
C ARG A 178 -12.76 10.99 -13.88
N PHE A 179 -12.35 10.77 -12.63
CA PHE A 179 -11.95 11.84 -11.73
C PHE A 179 -10.78 12.65 -12.30
N VAL A 180 -9.74 11.98 -12.82
CA VAL A 180 -8.58 12.67 -13.40
C VAL A 180 -8.96 13.40 -14.69
N GLN A 181 -9.81 12.82 -15.54
CA GLN A 181 -10.30 13.48 -16.75
C GLN A 181 -11.07 14.77 -16.43
N HIS A 182 -11.87 14.79 -15.36
CA HIS A 182 -12.62 15.99 -14.96
C HIS A 182 -11.75 17.04 -14.27
N THR A 183 -10.72 16.62 -13.53
CA THR A 183 -9.91 17.52 -12.70
C THR A 183 -8.63 18.00 -13.38
N GLY A 184 -8.17 17.29 -14.41
CA GLY A 184 -6.88 17.55 -15.04
C GLY A 184 -5.70 17.28 -14.08
N TRP A 185 -5.74 16.23 -13.28
CA TRP A 185 -4.69 15.95 -12.29
C TRP A 185 -3.59 14.99 -12.75
N SER A 186 -3.66 14.48 -13.98
CA SER A 186 -2.63 13.61 -14.56
C SER A 186 -1.26 14.28 -14.53
N VAL A 187 -0.23 13.53 -14.16
CA VAL A 187 1.16 14.05 -14.18
C VAL A 187 1.72 14.17 -15.59
N PHE A 188 1.06 13.58 -16.59
CA PHE A 188 1.51 13.55 -17.99
C PHE A 188 0.90 14.67 -18.86
N GLY A 189 0.01 15.51 -18.30
CA GLY A 189 -0.71 16.55 -19.04
C GLY A 189 -2.14 16.14 -19.41
N HIS A 190 -2.78 16.94 -20.27
CA HIS A 190 -4.14 16.73 -20.79
C HIS A 190 -4.09 16.36 -22.26
#